data_AF-A0A4R6JFX6-F1
#
_entry.id   AF-A0A4R6JFX6-F1
#
_cell.length_a   1.000
_cell.length_b   1.000
_cell.length_c   1.000
_cell.angle_alpha   90.00
_cell.angle_beta   90.00
_cell.angle_gamma   90.00
#
_symmetry.space_group_name_H-M   'P 1'
#
loop_
_entity.id
_entity.type
_entity.pdbx_description
1 polymer ?
#
loop_
_entity_poly.entity_id
_entity_poly.type
_entity_poly.pdbx_seq_one_letter_code
_entity_poly.pdbx_strand_id
1 'polypeptide(L)'
;MTSADANATLDRTHFQACTDQKGVINTRSIGRWIAAAATVALVAACSVAPPTDKSGSDTVALRFATIDRVNNNGQSYGPEAFVENLEKFSDGRIKVEMTIEYGDAAPDAESNLVKAIASGEVDGGWPSTRAFANAGITGLKAVEAPMTVTSYAAEKTLVSGPVADKLLAQLDGTGVVGLELAVGPLRRPFAAKAPLLGPEDWAGATFRVYNSPVQTDAVRMLGATPVNLGFKGWVDEVQAGRLRGLEFDIAQYAESGNTTEAGNVTANVVLWPKVFVLAMNQERFDALTDKQQDWVREAADKAMQVSVDASYDETTIAQHLCGQGARFMAASSDQIAALRTRLQPVLDGLAADPVSGALLKEIQAIAANHPRPDVPTVPKDCQQGKADKKSTGAVPDDIADLPDGEYRVEITTDDLAAAGLDNSDGKSGTWTLTIHEGTYEVRCRPLDDPGIDCGHSVEDDPLDAGYLRGTGNTVTFVHDPELVSKLTGCKLPVSETLPDHCGPGGRATLTWEIKGDSLTLSGDLEPWTKIG
;
A
#
# COMPACT_ATOMS: atom_id res chain seq x y z
N MET A 1 68.01 -13.83 -7.19
CA MET A 1 68.63 -13.14 -6.04
C MET A 1 67.47 -12.55 -5.26
N THR A 2 66.91 -13.29 -4.30
CA THR A 2 67.32 -13.38 -2.88
C THR A 2 66.96 -12.10 -2.11
N SER A 3 66.05 -12.00 -1.12
CA SER A 3 65.47 -12.89 -0.08
C SER A 3 65.85 -12.36 1.32
N ALA A 4 64.86 -12.00 2.13
CA ALA A 4 64.81 -11.94 3.60
C ALA A 4 63.51 -11.18 3.99
N ASP A 5 62.53 -11.70 4.74
CA ASP A 5 62.54 -12.27 6.11
C ASP A 5 62.67 -11.17 7.20
N ALA A 6 61.98 -11.17 8.36
CA ALA A 6 60.96 -12.06 8.96
C ALA A 6 60.13 -11.23 10.01
N ASN A 7 59.17 -11.71 10.82
CA ASN A 7 58.53 -13.03 11.04
C ASN A 7 57.17 -12.85 11.79
N ALA A 8 56.20 -13.76 11.64
CA ALA A 8 55.18 -14.08 12.67
C ALA A 8 54.38 -15.35 12.33
N THR A 9 54.50 -16.39 13.17
CA THR A 9 53.96 -17.73 12.90
C THR A 9 52.55 -17.93 13.50
N LEU A 10 51.66 -18.59 12.75
CA LEU A 10 50.40 -19.13 13.25
C LEU A 10 50.62 -20.48 13.94
N ASP A 11 49.92 -20.73 15.05
CA ASP A 11 49.63 -22.09 15.52
C ASP A 11 48.13 -22.25 15.86
N ARG A 12 47.64 -23.48 15.77
CA ARG A 12 46.23 -23.85 15.63
C ARG A 12 45.76 -24.60 16.87
N THR A 13 44.52 -24.39 17.31
CA THR A 13 43.76 -25.42 18.03
C THR A 13 42.25 -25.15 17.95
N HIS A 14 41.46 -26.22 18.12
CA HIS A 14 39.98 -26.27 18.11
C HIS A 14 39.27 -26.21 16.76
N PHE A 15 39.24 -27.36 16.08
CA PHE A 15 38.11 -27.79 15.24
C PHE A 15 37.98 -29.32 15.27
N GLN A 16 36.89 -29.83 15.85
CA GLN A 16 36.41 -31.23 15.73
C GLN A 16 34.92 -31.20 16.14
N ALA A 17 33.96 -31.15 15.20
CA ALA A 17 33.53 -32.19 14.25
C ALA A 17 32.43 -33.10 14.85
N CYS A 18 31.21 -32.94 14.32
CA CYS A 18 30.04 -33.76 14.66
C CYS A 18 29.78 -34.83 13.59
N THR A 19 29.66 -36.09 14.01
CA THR A 19 29.02 -37.25 13.37
C THR A 19 29.03 -38.39 14.43
N ASP A 20 28.15 -39.39 14.48
CA ASP A 20 27.16 -39.87 13.49
C ASP A 20 25.97 -40.59 14.18
N GLN A 21 24.97 -41.00 13.39
CA GLN A 21 23.78 -41.77 13.81
C GLN A 21 24.07 -43.24 14.19
N LYS A 22 23.23 -43.82 15.07
CA LYS A 22 22.41 -45.05 14.89
C LYS A 22 21.93 -45.61 16.25
N GLY A 23 20.90 -46.45 16.27
CA GLY A 23 20.28 -46.93 17.53
C GLY A 23 19.78 -48.37 17.53
N VAL A 24 18.90 -48.64 18.51
CA VAL A 24 18.06 -49.84 18.73
C VAL A 24 18.73 -51.07 19.40
N ILE A 25 17.90 -51.81 20.16
CA ILE A 25 18.10 -53.14 20.82
C ILE A 25 18.82 -53.06 22.19
N ASN A 26 18.17 -53.06 23.36
CA ASN A 26 17.20 -53.98 24.00
C ASN A 26 17.80 -55.28 24.60
N THR A 27 17.95 -55.36 25.93
CA THR A 27 17.71 -56.60 26.69
C THR A 27 17.49 -56.43 28.21
N ARG A 28 16.29 -56.83 28.66
CA ARG A 28 15.96 -57.61 29.88
C ARG A 28 16.72 -57.39 31.21
N SER A 29 15.97 -57.00 32.24
CA SER A 29 16.14 -57.54 33.61
C SER A 29 14.79 -57.94 34.23
N ILE A 30 14.80 -59.06 34.96
CA ILE A 30 13.69 -59.77 35.63
C ILE A 30 13.64 -59.28 37.11
N GLY A 31 12.57 -59.27 37.92
CA GLY A 31 11.16 -59.66 37.82
C GLY A 31 10.60 -60.21 39.17
N ARG A 32 9.29 -60.01 39.47
CA ARG A 32 8.49 -60.46 40.67
C ARG A 32 8.67 -59.62 41.94
N TRP A 33 7.68 -59.35 42.81
CA TRP A 33 6.48 -60.11 43.28
C TRP A 33 5.22 -59.19 43.47
N ILE A 34 3.97 -59.59 43.08
CA ILE A 34 2.81 -60.09 43.92
C ILE A 34 2.37 -59.12 45.05
N ALA A 35 1.10 -58.70 45.30
CA ALA A 35 -0.28 -58.89 44.78
C ALA A 35 -1.10 -57.57 45.07
N ALA A 36 -2.39 -57.33 44.75
CA ALA A 36 -3.56 -58.20 44.55
C ALA A 36 -4.69 -57.57 43.70
N ALA A 37 -5.64 -58.42 43.26
CA ALA A 37 -6.92 -58.04 42.62
C ALA A 37 -7.96 -57.59 43.70
N ALA A 38 -9.20 -57.13 43.42
CA ALA A 38 -10.01 -57.01 42.20
C ALA A 38 -10.91 -55.74 42.32
N THR A 39 -11.67 -55.25 41.34
CA THR A 39 -12.90 -55.86 40.79
C THR A 39 -13.36 -55.09 39.54
N VAL A 40 -13.97 -55.79 38.57
CA VAL A 40 -14.51 -55.22 37.32
C VAL A 40 -16.03 -55.06 37.42
N ALA A 41 -16.58 -53.96 36.87
CA ALA A 41 -17.97 -53.86 36.43
C ALA A 41 -18.08 -52.92 35.21
N LEU A 42 -19.00 -53.21 34.30
CA LEU A 42 -19.05 -52.65 32.94
C LEU A 42 -20.10 -51.55 32.73
N VAL A 43 -19.83 -50.69 31.74
CA VAL A 43 -20.78 -50.00 30.84
C VAL A 43 -21.75 -48.97 31.43
N ALA A 44 -21.51 -47.72 31.05
CA ALA A 44 -22.56 -46.85 30.50
C ALA A 44 -21.97 -46.13 29.27
N ALA A 45 -22.48 -46.43 28.08
CA ALA A 45 -22.12 -45.71 26.87
C ALA A 45 -22.97 -44.45 26.77
N CYS A 46 -22.34 -43.28 26.91
CA CYS A 46 -22.94 -42.01 26.52
C CYS A 46 -22.07 -41.42 25.40
N SER A 47 -22.69 -41.19 24.25
CA SER A 47 -22.08 -40.49 23.12
C SER A 47 -21.63 -39.11 23.58
N VAL A 48 -20.32 -38.83 23.49
CA VAL A 48 -19.80 -37.49 23.72
C VAL A 48 -20.14 -36.63 22.50
N ALA A 49 -21.29 -35.97 22.55
CA ALA A 49 -21.46 -34.73 21.81
C ALA A 49 -20.43 -33.72 22.33
N PRO A 50 -19.81 -32.88 21.48
CA PRO A 50 -18.92 -31.84 21.96
C PRO A 50 -19.66 -30.90 22.93
N PRO A 51 -18.96 -30.29 23.90
CA PRO A 51 -19.59 -29.35 24.82
C PRO A 51 -20.19 -28.20 24.03
N THR A 52 -21.50 -28.02 24.13
CA THR A 52 -22.12 -26.76 23.71
C THR A 52 -21.86 -25.75 24.82
N ASP A 53 -20.84 -24.92 24.62
CA ASP A 53 -20.54 -23.85 25.56
C ASP A 53 -21.74 -22.89 25.64
N LYS A 54 -22.30 -22.77 26.84
CA LYS A 54 -23.40 -21.84 27.18
C LYS A 54 -22.94 -20.85 28.23
N SER A 55 -21.76 -20.29 28.03
CA SER A 55 -21.27 -19.12 28.75
C SER A 55 -20.96 -18.01 27.76
N GLY A 56 -21.62 -16.86 27.95
CA GLY A 56 -21.66 -15.78 26.98
C GLY A 56 -20.34 -15.01 26.89
N SER A 57 -19.50 -15.42 25.94
CA SER A 57 -18.52 -14.55 25.29
C SER A 57 -18.96 -14.41 23.83
N ASP A 58 -19.84 -13.45 23.55
CA ASP A 58 -20.35 -13.17 22.19
C ASP A 58 -19.24 -12.65 21.23
N THR A 59 -18.01 -12.48 21.73
CA THR A 59 -16.88 -11.96 20.98
C THR A 59 -16.24 -13.02 20.07
N VAL A 60 -16.08 -12.68 18.79
CA VAL A 60 -15.39 -13.47 17.76
C VAL A 60 -14.21 -12.67 17.21
N ALA A 61 -13.04 -13.29 17.17
CA ALA A 61 -11.89 -12.79 16.42
C ALA A 61 -11.96 -13.27 14.97
N LEU A 62 -11.72 -12.37 14.01
CA LEU A 62 -11.63 -12.67 12.58
C LEU A 62 -10.25 -12.30 12.06
N ARG A 63 -9.55 -13.26 11.46
CA ARG A 63 -8.20 -13.10 10.92
C ARG A 63 -8.27 -12.55 9.50
N PHE A 64 -8.08 -11.25 9.32
CA PHE A 64 -8.12 -10.60 8.01
C PHE A 64 -6.71 -10.37 7.48
N ALA A 65 -6.56 -10.33 6.16
CA ALA A 65 -5.28 -10.10 5.51
C ALA A 65 -5.39 -9.24 4.25
N THR A 66 -4.32 -8.51 3.95
CA THR A 66 -4.19 -7.69 2.75
C THR A 66 -2.75 -7.61 2.26
N ILE A 67 -2.55 -7.39 0.96
CA ILE A 67 -1.23 -7.12 0.37
C ILE A 67 -0.81 -5.65 0.45
N ASP A 68 -1.78 -4.76 0.67
CA ASP A 68 -1.56 -3.32 0.78
C ASP A 68 -1.44 -2.93 2.26
N ARG A 69 -1.09 -1.68 2.54
CA ARG A 69 -1.32 -1.10 3.87
C ARG A 69 -2.79 -0.71 3.99
N VAL A 70 -3.39 -0.88 5.17
CA VAL A 70 -4.55 -0.05 5.53
C VAL A 70 -3.96 1.32 5.81
N ASN A 71 -4.04 2.21 4.84
CA ASN A 71 -3.51 3.55 4.95
C ASN A 71 -4.49 4.56 4.39
N ASN A 72 -4.44 5.75 4.96
CA ASN A 72 -5.29 6.86 4.58
C ASN A 72 -4.59 7.72 3.51
N ASN A 73 -4.06 7.06 2.47
CA ASN A 73 -3.40 7.71 1.34
C ASN A 73 -4.39 8.38 0.34
N GLY A 74 -5.64 8.57 0.77
CA GLY A 74 -6.74 9.05 -0.07
C GLY A 74 -7.22 8.09 -1.16
N GLN A 75 -6.87 6.79 -1.12
CA GLN A 75 -7.21 5.83 -2.19
C GLN A 75 -7.82 4.49 -1.70
N SER A 76 -7.79 4.19 -0.40
CA SER A 76 -8.20 2.89 0.17
C SER A 76 -9.41 2.96 1.13
N TYR A 77 -10.27 3.97 0.98
CA TYR A 77 -11.36 4.31 1.91
C TYR A 77 -12.33 3.16 2.25
N GLY A 78 -12.63 2.26 1.30
CA GLY A 78 -13.55 1.15 1.53
C GLY A 78 -13.00 0.13 2.56
N PRO A 79 -11.86 -0.51 2.30
CA PRO A 79 -11.18 -1.37 3.27
C PRO A 79 -10.97 -0.77 4.67
N GLU A 80 -10.59 0.51 4.76
CA GLU A 80 -10.45 1.24 6.02
C GLU A 80 -11.80 1.30 6.77
N ALA A 81 -12.83 1.84 6.12
CA ALA A 81 -14.18 1.94 6.68
C ALA A 81 -14.79 0.57 7.03
N PHE A 82 -14.43 -0.50 6.33
CA PHE A 82 -14.91 -1.85 6.65
C PHE A 82 -14.43 -2.30 8.04
N VAL A 83 -13.13 -2.15 8.32
CA VAL A 83 -12.55 -2.55 9.61
C VAL A 83 -13.15 -1.73 10.74
N GLU A 84 -13.22 -0.39 10.58
CA GLU A 84 -13.81 0.51 11.57
C GLU A 84 -15.28 0.20 11.88
N ASN A 85 -16.10 0.02 10.85
CA ASN A 85 -17.54 -0.17 11.03
C ASN A 85 -17.87 -1.59 11.52
N LEU A 86 -17.02 -2.60 11.27
CA LEU A 86 -17.21 -3.96 11.77
C LEU A 86 -17.08 -4.04 13.30
N GLU A 87 -16.08 -3.36 13.89
CA GLU A 87 -15.98 -3.26 15.35
C GLU A 87 -17.12 -2.42 15.94
N LYS A 88 -17.52 -1.34 15.26
CA LYS A 88 -18.58 -0.43 15.69
C LYS A 88 -19.97 -1.07 15.70
N PHE A 89 -20.42 -1.67 14.59
CA PHE A 89 -21.75 -2.28 14.50
C PHE A 89 -21.91 -3.51 15.40
N SER A 90 -20.81 -4.21 15.68
CA SER A 90 -20.81 -5.35 16.60
C SER A 90 -20.78 -4.99 18.09
N ASP A 91 -20.69 -3.70 18.46
CA ASP A 91 -20.36 -3.23 19.83
C ASP A 91 -19.05 -3.87 20.37
N GLY A 92 -18.01 -4.00 19.52
CA GLY A 92 -16.73 -4.63 19.87
C GLY A 92 -16.80 -6.15 20.06
N ARG A 93 -17.88 -6.81 19.60
CA ARG A 93 -18.02 -8.28 19.60
C ARG A 93 -17.42 -8.94 18.37
N ILE A 94 -17.15 -8.22 17.30
CA ILE A 94 -16.25 -8.69 16.25
C ILE A 94 -14.95 -7.91 16.41
N LYS A 95 -13.84 -8.65 16.50
CA LYS A 95 -12.48 -8.09 16.56
C LYS A 95 -11.71 -8.52 15.33
N VAL A 96 -10.98 -7.61 14.73
CA VAL A 96 -10.21 -7.89 13.50
C VAL A 96 -8.73 -8.07 13.84
N GLU A 97 -8.20 -9.25 13.58
CA GLU A 97 -6.76 -9.53 13.64
C GLU A 97 -6.17 -9.34 12.24
N MET A 98 -5.45 -8.23 12.02
CA MET A 98 -4.99 -7.83 10.68
C MET A 98 -3.57 -8.33 10.36
N THR A 99 -3.42 -9.02 9.23
CA THR A 99 -2.12 -9.27 8.57
C THR A 99 -1.93 -8.28 7.42
N ILE A 100 -1.09 -7.27 7.64
CA ILE A 100 -0.68 -6.28 6.64
C ILE A 100 0.51 -6.83 5.83
N GLU A 101 0.68 -6.41 4.56
CA GLU A 101 1.76 -6.87 3.65
C GLU A 101 1.82 -8.41 3.47
N TYR A 102 0.64 -9.07 3.41
CA TYR A 102 0.52 -10.52 3.20
C TYR A 102 1.34 -10.99 1.99
N GLY A 103 2.09 -12.07 2.16
CA GLY A 103 2.96 -12.63 1.12
C GLY A 103 4.23 -11.83 0.83
N ASP A 104 4.64 -10.91 1.72
CA ASP A 104 5.92 -10.17 1.67
C ASP A 104 6.17 -9.48 0.31
N ALA A 105 5.11 -8.87 -0.23
CA ALA A 105 5.11 -8.21 -1.54
C ALA A 105 5.52 -9.09 -2.74
N ALA A 106 5.45 -10.43 -2.62
CA ALA A 106 5.74 -11.37 -3.69
C ALA A 106 4.84 -11.15 -4.94
N PRO A 107 5.29 -11.51 -6.15
CA PRO A 107 4.54 -11.24 -7.39
C PRO A 107 3.13 -11.88 -7.41
N ASP A 108 2.96 -13.02 -6.75
CA ASP A 108 1.71 -13.79 -6.66
C ASP A 108 0.98 -13.64 -5.31
N ALA A 109 1.48 -12.79 -4.40
CA ALA A 109 0.99 -12.64 -3.03
C ALA A 109 -0.54 -12.48 -2.92
N GLU A 110 -1.14 -11.66 -3.78
CA GLU A 110 -2.57 -11.37 -3.73
C GLU A 110 -3.44 -12.48 -4.34
N SER A 111 -2.95 -13.18 -5.36
CA SER A 111 -3.61 -14.40 -5.84
C SER A 111 -3.49 -15.51 -4.82
N ASN A 112 -2.45 -15.50 -3.96
CA ASN A 112 -2.34 -16.40 -2.82
C ASN A 112 -3.25 -15.96 -1.67
N LEU A 113 -3.45 -14.66 -1.43
CA LEU A 113 -4.46 -14.15 -0.49
C LEU A 113 -5.88 -14.63 -0.88
N VAL A 114 -6.27 -14.56 -2.15
CA VAL A 114 -7.57 -15.11 -2.61
C VAL A 114 -7.67 -16.62 -2.30
N LYS A 115 -6.60 -17.40 -2.52
CA LYS A 115 -6.57 -18.83 -2.17
C LYS A 115 -6.63 -19.07 -0.66
N ALA A 116 -6.00 -18.23 0.13
CA ALA A 116 -5.96 -18.30 1.59
C ALA A 116 -7.34 -17.98 2.21
N ILE A 117 -8.08 -17.03 1.63
CA ILE A 117 -9.48 -16.79 1.95
C ILE A 117 -10.33 -18.00 1.52
N ALA A 118 -10.16 -18.51 0.30
CA ALA A 118 -10.92 -19.67 -0.19
C ALA A 118 -10.70 -20.95 0.65
N SER A 119 -9.50 -21.14 1.22
CA SER A 119 -9.14 -22.30 2.03
C SER A 119 -9.42 -22.15 3.54
N GLY A 120 -9.73 -20.95 4.02
CA GLY A 120 -9.85 -20.64 5.45
C GLY A 120 -8.51 -20.50 6.19
N GLU A 121 -7.38 -20.43 5.46
CA GLU A 121 -6.08 -20.04 6.03
C GLU A 121 -6.18 -18.66 6.69
N VAL A 122 -6.92 -17.73 6.07
CA VAL A 122 -7.40 -16.48 6.67
C VAL A 122 -8.93 -16.42 6.58
N ASP A 123 -9.55 -15.65 7.48
CA ASP A 123 -11.01 -15.54 7.59
C ASP A 123 -11.60 -14.56 6.57
N GLY A 124 -10.81 -13.58 6.10
CA GLY A 124 -11.20 -12.60 5.11
C GLY A 124 -10.09 -11.64 4.68
N GLY A 125 -10.44 -10.63 3.88
CA GLY A 125 -9.52 -9.64 3.33
C GLY A 125 -10.16 -8.81 2.21
N TRP A 126 -9.34 -8.03 1.50
CA TRP A 126 -9.78 -7.24 0.33
C TRP A 126 -8.82 -7.33 -0.86
N PRO A 127 -8.63 -8.51 -1.46
CA PRO A 127 -7.94 -8.63 -2.73
C PRO A 127 -8.67 -7.84 -3.82
N SER A 128 -7.92 -7.24 -4.74
CA SER A 128 -8.46 -6.56 -5.92
C SER A 128 -8.86 -7.55 -7.03
N THR A 129 -9.81 -7.14 -7.88
CA THR A 129 -10.43 -7.97 -8.93
C THR A 129 -9.41 -8.73 -9.81
N ARG A 130 -8.28 -8.10 -10.11
CA ARG A 130 -7.15 -8.66 -10.87
C ARG A 130 -6.57 -9.96 -10.31
N ALA A 131 -6.63 -10.17 -9.00
CA ALA A 131 -5.95 -11.30 -8.34
C ALA A 131 -6.69 -12.64 -8.52
N PHE A 132 -8.01 -12.60 -8.69
CA PHE A 132 -8.90 -13.77 -8.64
C PHE A 132 -8.67 -14.76 -9.79
N ALA A 133 -8.40 -14.27 -11.01
CA ALA A 133 -8.25 -15.13 -12.19
C ALA A 133 -7.10 -16.14 -12.05
N ASN A 134 -5.98 -15.73 -11.46
CA ASN A 134 -4.82 -16.60 -11.18
C ASN A 134 -4.92 -17.34 -9.83
N ALA A 135 -5.96 -17.06 -9.04
CA ALA A 135 -6.40 -17.91 -7.94
C ALA A 135 -7.35 -19.04 -8.39
N GLY A 136 -7.81 -19.02 -9.66
CA GLY A 136 -8.74 -19.99 -10.23
C GLY A 136 -10.16 -19.48 -10.42
N ILE A 137 -10.47 -18.26 -9.96
CA ILE A 137 -11.81 -17.67 -9.98
C ILE A 137 -11.89 -16.65 -11.13
N THR A 138 -12.54 -17.01 -12.23
CA THR A 138 -12.40 -16.25 -13.49
C THR A 138 -13.47 -15.20 -13.75
N GLY A 139 -14.56 -15.16 -12.99
CA GLY A 139 -15.73 -14.32 -13.31
C GLY A 139 -15.53 -12.81 -13.17
N LEU A 140 -14.48 -12.35 -12.47
CA LEU A 140 -14.20 -10.93 -12.27
C LEU A 140 -13.35 -10.29 -13.39
N LYS A 141 -12.90 -11.07 -14.39
CA LYS A 141 -12.01 -10.61 -15.48
C LYS A 141 -12.51 -9.39 -16.25
N ALA A 142 -13.83 -9.19 -16.32
CA ALA A 142 -14.44 -8.09 -17.07
C ALA A 142 -14.15 -6.69 -16.46
N VAL A 143 -13.82 -6.61 -15.17
CA VAL A 143 -13.44 -5.34 -14.51
C VAL A 143 -12.07 -4.86 -14.98
N GLU A 144 -11.18 -5.80 -15.30
CA GLU A 144 -9.81 -5.57 -15.82
C GLU A 144 -9.76 -5.15 -17.29
N ALA A 145 -10.91 -4.84 -17.91
CA ALA A 145 -11.01 -4.52 -19.33
C ALA A 145 -10.20 -3.24 -19.66
N PRO A 146 -9.12 -3.34 -20.45
CA PRO A 146 -8.13 -2.28 -20.52
C PRO A 146 -8.69 -1.02 -21.18
N MET A 147 -8.37 0.14 -20.60
CA MET A 147 -8.85 1.49 -20.97
C MET A 147 -10.39 1.62 -21.04
N THR A 148 -11.14 0.77 -20.31
CA THR A 148 -12.61 0.80 -20.24
C THR A 148 -13.10 1.66 -19.09
N VAL A 149 -12.95 1.20 -17.84
CA VAL A 149 -13.20 2.04 -16.64
C VAL A 149 -11.96 2.92 -16.44
N THR A 150 -12.15 4.23 -16.55
CA THR A 150 -11.02 5.20 -16.58
C THR A 150 -11.24 6.44 -15.70
N SER A 151 -12.32 6.47 -14.93
CA SER A 151 -12.65 7.54 -13.99
C SER A 151 -13.30 6.97 -12.73
N TYR A 152 -13.08 7.62 -11.60
CA TYR A 152 -13.70 7.29 -10.32
C TYR A 152 -15.23 7.39 -10.42
N ALA A 153 -15.77 8.30 -11.25
CA ALA A 153 -17.21 8.38 -11.51
C ALA A 153 -17.78 7.10 -12.20
N ALA A 154 -17.02 6.50 -13.12
CA ALA A 154 -17.37 5.22 -13.72
C ALA A 154 -17.26 4.07 -12.71
N GLU A 155 -16.18 4.06 -11.91
CA GLU A 155 -15.92 3.02 -10.92
C GLU A 155 -16.95 3.02 -9.78
N LYS A 156 -17.29 4.20 -9.24
CA LYS A 156 -18.40 4.40 -8.28
C LYS A 156 -19.71 3.82 -8.78
N THR A 157 -20.03 4.06 -10.05
CA THR A 157 -21.25 3.54 -10.70
C THR A 157 -21.18 2.03 -10.96
N LEU A 158 -19.97 1.46 -11.11
CA LEU A 158 -19.75 0.01 -11.21
C LEU A 158 -19.97 -0.67 -9.86
N VAL A 159 -19.33 -0.19 -8.78
CA VAL A 159 -19.35 -0.87 -7.47
C VAL A 159 -20.68 -0.72 -6.74
N SER A 160 -21.40 0.40 -6.93
CA SER A 160 -22.75 0.61 -6.36
C SER A 160 -23.91 0.21 -7.30
N GLY A 161 -23.58 -0.30 -8.49
CA GLY A 161 -24.57 -0.60 -9.53
C GLY A 161 -24.95 -2.09 -9.59
N PRO A 162 -26.06 -2.46 -10.26
CA PRO A 162 -26.52 -3.87 -10.38
C PRO A 162 -25.57 -4.84 -11.10
N VAL A 163 -24.39 -4.36 -11.54
CA VAL A 163 -23.31 -5.20 -12.06
C VAL A 163 -22.41 -5.73 -10.94
N ALA A 164 -22.33 -5.04 -9.80
CA ALA A 164 -21.62 -5.49 -8.61
C ALA A 164 -22.19 -6.80 -8.08
N ASP A 165 -23.51 -6.89 -7.87
CA ASP A 165 -24.21 -8.14 -7.48
C ASP A 165 -23.83 -9.32 -8.38
N LYS A 166 -23.78 -9.07 -9.70
CA LYS A 166 -23.49 -10.11 -10.71
C LYS A 166 -22.02 -10.52 -10.71
N LEU A 167 -21.12 -9.61 -10.35
CA LEU A 167 -19.69 -9.87 -10.16
C LEU A 167 -19.46 -10.68 -8.88
N LEU A 168 -20.04 -10.25 -7.76
CA LEU A 168 -19.96 -10.94 -6.47
C LEU A 168 -20.53 -12.37 -6.54
N ALA A 169 -21.65 -12.56 -7.24
CA ALA A 169 -22.23 -13.88 -7.51
C ALA A 169 -21.35 -14.82 -8.36
N GLN A 170 -20.23 -14.34 -8.95
CA GLN A 170 -19.24 -15.23 -9.57
C GLN A 170 -18.29 -15.90 -8.56
N LEU A 171 -18.42 -15.56 -7.27
CA LEU A 171 -17.68 -16.18 -6.17
C LEU A 171 -18.47 -17.33 -5.52
N ASP A 172 -19.76 -17.47 -5.86
CA ASP A 172 -20.62 -18.54 -5.35
C ASP A 172 -20.00 -19.93 -5.59
N GLY A 173 -19.79 -20.66 -4.49
CA GLY A 173 -19.21 -22.01 -4.53
C GLY A 173 -17.69 -22.06 -4.74
N THR A 174 -16.97 -20.93 -4.74
CA THR A 174 -15.49 -20.91 -4.81
C THR A 174 -14.81 -20.94 -3.45
N GLY A 175 -15.57 -21.09 -2.36
CA GLY A 175 -15.09 -20.96 -0.98
C GLY A 175 -14.91 -19.52 -0.49
N VAL A 176 -15.26 -18.53 -1.31
CA VAL A 176 -15.15 -17.10 -1.00
C VAL A 176 -16.53 -16.46 -1.08
N VAL A 177 -16.95 -15.78 -0.01
CA VAL A 177 -18.10 -14.87 -0.01
C VAL A 177 -17.58 -13.49 -0.39
N GLY A 178 -18.08 -12.94 -1.49
CA GLY A 178 -17.97 -11.51 -1.76
C GLY A 178 -19.03 -10.77 -0.95
N LEU A 179 -18.61 -9.87 -0.07
CA LEU A 179 -19.50 -9.04 0.74
C LEU A 179 -19.94 -7.81 -0.06
N GLU A 180 -18.97 -7.05 -0.56
CA GLU A 180 -19.19 -5.84 -1.36
C GLU A 180 -17.99 -5.56 -2.29
N LEU A 181 -18.20 -4.70 -3.29
CA LEU A 181 -17.12 -4.06 -4.03
C LEU A 181 -16.85 -2.65 -3.48
N ALA A 182 -15.58 -2.24 -3.47
CA ALA A 182 -15.19 -0.88 -3.08
C ALA A 182 -14.31 -0.22 -4.14
N VAL A 183 -14.49 1.09 -4.31
CA VAL A 183 -13.68 1.92 -5.23
C VAL A 183 -12.24 1.96 -4.74
N GLY A 184 -11.30 1.70 -5.64
CA GLY A 184 -9.86 1.85 -5.41
C GLY A 184 -9.19 2.75 -6.45
N PRO A 185 -7.86 2.85 -6.44
CA PRO A 185 -7.13 3.80 -7.27
C PRO A 185 -7.04 3.41 -8.76
N LEU A 186 -6.95 4.43 -9.61
CA LEU A 186 -6.80 4.27 -11.07
C LEU A 186 -5.33 4.04 -11.50
N ARG A 187 -5.09 2.93 -12.20
CA ARG A 187 -3.74 2.48 -12.59
C ARG A 187 -3.30 3.07 -13.92
N ARG A 188 -2.09 3.62 -13.98
CA ARG A 188 -1.53 4.36 -15.13
C ARG A 188 -0.13 3.85 -15.52
N PRO A 189 0.35 4.12 -16.74
CA PRO A 189 1.72 3.83 -17.13
C PRO A 189 2.73 4.78 -16.45
N PHE A 190 3.62 4.22 -15.65
CA PHE A 190 4.83 4.83 -15.14
C PHE A 190 6.04 4.27 -15.91
N ALA A 191 7.06 5.09 -16.14
CA ALA A 191 8.02 4.80 -17.18
C ALA A 191 9.41 5.41 -16.92
N ALA A 192 10.46 4.63 -17.21
CA ALA A 192 11.84 5.06 -17.10
C ALA A 192 12.33 5.71 -18.41
N LYS A 193 13.22 6.72 -18.32
CA LYS A 193 13.90 7.40 -19.48
C LYS A 193 13.00 8.25 -20.40
N ALA A 194 11.74 7.88 -20.59
CA ALA A 194 10.74 8.53 -21.44
C ALA A 194 9.33 8.01 -21.12
N PRO A 195 8.25 8.76 -21.42
CA PRO A 195 6.87 8.29 -21.27
C PRO A 195 6.53 7.08 -22.14
N LEU A 196 5.28 6.61 -22.03
CA LEU A 196 4.67 5.57 -22.85
C LEU A 196 3.34 6.12 -23.43
N LEU A 197 3.41 7.01 -24.41
CA LEU A 197 2.28 7.80 -24.91
C LEU A 197 1.47 7.06 -25.97
N GLY A 198 2.15 6.40 -26.92
CA GLY A 198 1.52 5.64 -28.01
C GLY A 198 2.18 4.28 -28.24
N PRO A 199 1.59 3.37 -29.04
CA PRO A 199 2.11 2.00 -29.24
C PRO A 199 3.59 1.91 -29.66
N GLU A 200 4.11 2.95 -30.32
CA GLU A 200 5.51 3.12 -30.67
C GLU A 200 6.45 3.13 -29.45
N ASP A 201 6.02 3.70 -28.31
CA ASP A 201 6.81 3.77 -27.08
C ASP A 201 6.79 2.44 -26.30
N TRP A 202 5.72 1.67 -26.45
CA TRP A 202 5.54 0.35 -25.83
C TRP A 202 6.30 -0.76 -26.57
N ALA A 203 6.60 -0.57 -27.86
CA ALA A 203 7.21 -1.58 -28.71
C ALA A 203 8.57 -2.08 -28.16
N GLY A 204 8.62 -3.33 -27.71
CA GLY A 204 9.83 -3.95 -27.15
C GLY A 204 10.18 -3.48 -25.73
N ALA A 205 9.34 -2.66 -25.08
CA ALA A 205 9.50 -2.31 -23.68
C ALA A 205 9.30 -3.55 -22.79
N THR A 206 10.05 -3.67 -21.70
CA THR A 206 9.70 -4.55 -20.57
C THR A 206 8.80 -3.77 -19.62
N PHE A 207 7.61 -4.28 -19.34
CA PHE A 207 6.60 -3.56 -18.56
C PHE A 207 6.03 -4.43 -17.44
N ARG A 208 6.09 -3.95 -16.21
CA ARG A 208 5.61 -4.69 -15.04
C ARG A 208 4.12 -4.51 -14.86
N VAL A 209 3.44 -5.63 -14.63
CA VAL A 209 2.05 -5.71 -14.18
C VAL A 209 2.00 -6.59 -12.93
N TYR A 210 0.92 -6.47 -12.15
CA TYR A 210 0.60 -7.51 -11.17
C TYR A 210 0.16 -8.81 -11.86
N ASN A 211 0.01 -9.87 -11.07
CA ASN A 211 -0.34 -11.22 -11.48
C ASN A 211 -1.78 -11.38 -12.01
N SER A 212 -2.12 -10.74 -13.14
CA SER A 212 -3.40 -10.86 -13.85
C SER A 212 -3.19 -11.28 -15.31
N PRO A 213 -3.94 -12.27 -15.83
CA PRO A 213 -3.83 -12.67 -17.23
C PRO A 213 -4.32 -11.57 -18.18
N VAL A 214 -5.36 -10.82 -17.81
CA VAL A 214 -5.93 -9.75 -18.66
C VAL A 214 -4.93 -8.61 -18.82
N GLN A 215 -4.30 -8.18 -17.72
CA GLN A 215 -3.26 -7.14 -17.75
C GLN A 215 -2.01 -7.61 -18.51
N THR A 216 -1.63 -8.88 -18.34
CA THR A 216 -0.51 -9.50 -19.08
C THR A 216 -0.77 -9.49 -20.59
N ASP A 217 -1.98 -9.82 -21.04
CA ASP A 217 -2.34 -9.81 -22.46
C ASP A 217 -2.51 -8.39 -23.01
N ALA A 218 -3.03 -7.45 -22.23
CA ALA A 218 -3.05 -6.04 -22.59
C ALA A 218 -1.65 -5.50 -22.89
N VAL A 219 -0.67 -5.76 -22.04
CA VAL A 219 0.74 -5.35 -22.25
C VAL A 219 1.34 -5.99 -23.50
N ARG A 220 1.07 -7.27 -23.76
CA ARG A 220 1.49 -7.95 -25.01
C ARG A 220 0.89 -7.28 -26.24
N MET A 221 -0.39 -6.92 -26.19
CA MET A 221 -1.09 -6.29 -27.32
C MET A 221 -0.64 -4.84 -27.57
N LEU A 222 -0.18 -4.13 -26.54
CA LEU A 222 0.51 -2.85 -26.68
C LEU A 222 1.91 -2.99 -27.32
N GLY A 223 2.47 -4.20 -27.41
CA GLY A 223 3.77 -4.49 -28.03
C GLY A 223 4.93 -4.63 -27.04
N ALA A 224 4.64 -4.67 -25.74
CA ALA A 224 5.60 -4.81 -24.66
C ALA A 224 5.70 -6.26 -24.15
N THR A 225 6.80 -6.56 -23.45
CA THR A 225 6.98 -7.82 -22.72
C THR A 225 6.49 -7.65 -21.29
N PRO A 226 5.41 -8.34 -20.87
CA PRO A 226 4.95 -8.28 -19.48
C PRO A 226 5.94 -8.98 -18.55
N VAL A 227 6.23 -8.34 -17.41
CA VAL A 227 7.04 -8.88 -16.33
C VAL A 227 6.17 -8.97 -15.08
N ASN A 228 6.02 -10.17 -14.50
CA ASN A 228 5.40 -10.31 -13.20
C ASN A 228 6.48 -10.11 -12.12
N LEU A 229 6.40 -8.99 -11.40
CA LEU A 229 7.35 -8.62 -10.35
C LEU A 229 6.57 -8.07 -9.15
N GLY A 230 7.04 -8.44 -7.95
CA GLY A 230 6.52 -7.95 -6.69
C GLY A 230 6.69 -6.43 -6.53
N PHE A 231 6.16 -5.89 -5.43
CA PHE A 231 6.37 -4.47 -5.14
C PHE A 231 7.82 -4.20 -4.66
N LYS A 232 8.47 -5.18 -4.02
CA LYS A 232 9.90 -5.09 -3.66
C LYS A 232 10.78 -5.35 -4.89
N GLY A 233 11.78 -4.48 -5.13
CA GLY A 233 12.82 -4.66 -6.16
C GLY A 233 12.57 -4.06 -7.55
N TRP A 234 11.44 -3.39 -7.81
CA TRP A 234 11.20 -2.78 -9.13
C TRP A 234 12.21 -1.66 -9.46
N VAL A 235 12.68 -0.92 -8.46
CA VAL A 235 13.68 0.14 -8.59
C VAL A 235 14.99 -0.41 -9.17
N ASP A 236 15.48 -1.53 -8.62
CA ASP A 236 16.72 -2.18 -9.07
C ASP A 236 16.60 -2.70 -10.51
N GLU A 237 15.44 -3.25 -10.88
CA GLU A 237 15.18 -3.70 -12.26
C GLU A 237 15.14 -2.52 -13.25
N VAL A 238 14.62 -1.36 -12.84
CA VAL A 238 14.64 -0.13 -13.64
C VAL A 238 16.06 0.43 -13.76
N GLN A 239 16.81 0.53 -12.64
CA GLN A 239 18.19 1.01 -12.63
C GLN A 239 19.12 0.11 -13.45
N ALA A 240 18.94 -1.21 -13.37
CA ALA A 240 19.65 -2.19 -14.20
C ALA A 240 19.21 -2.18 -15.68
N GLY A 241 18.19 -1.38 -16.04
CA GLY A 241 17.65 -1.27 -17.40
C GLY A 241 16.91 -2.51 -17.88
N ARG A 242 16.57 -3.44 -16.98
CA ARG A 242 15.78 -4.66 -17.26
C ARG A 242 14.29 -4.38 -17.26
N LEU A 243 13.84 -3.33 -16.57
CA LEU A 243 12.46 -2.84 -16.58
C LEU A 243 12.38 -1.43 -17.22
N ARG A 244 11.48 -1.25 -18.20
CA ARG A 244 11.30 0.03 -18.93
C ARG A 244 10.08 0.82 -18.45
N GLY A 245 9.09 0.15 -17.89
CA GLY A 245 7.92 0.78 -17.27
C GLY A 245 7.17 -0.19 -16.36
N LEU A 246 6.16 0.33 -15.69
CA LEU A 246 5.29 -0.40 -14.78
C LEU A 246 3.95 0.30 -14.68
N GLU A 247 2.91 -0.44 -14.30
CA GLU A 247 1.65 0.16 -13.88
C GLU A 247 1.69 0.50 -12.38
N PHE A 248 1.27 1.71 -12.05
CA PHE A 248 1.07 2.18 -10.68
C PHE A 248 -0.13 3.13 -10.63
N ASP A 249 -0.69 3.32 -9.45
CA ASP A 249 -1.44 4.53 -9.14
C ASP A 249 -0.52 5.59 -8.50
N ILE A 250 -1.03 6.81 -8.38
CA ILE A 250 -0.22 7.97 -8.02
C ILE A 250 0.19 7.94 -6.53
N ALA A 251 -0.67 7.42 -5.65
CA ALA A 251 -0.38 7.28 -4.23
C ALA A 251 0.65 6.16 -3.95
N GLN A 252 0.46 4.97 -4.54
CA GLN A 252 1.39 3.85 -4.40
C GLN A 252 2.78 4.17 -4.97
N TYR A 253 2.87 4.95 -6.06
CA TYR A 253 4.17 5.42 -6.54
C TYR A 253 4.82 6.41 -5.55
N ALA A 254 4.05 7.27 -4.88
CA ALA A 254 4.59 8.17 -3.87
C ALA A 254 5.15 7.40 -2.65
N GLU A 255 4.39 6.44 -2.14
CA GLU A 255 4.79 5.52 -1.06
C GLU A 255 6.05 4.71 -1.40
N SER A 256 6.34 4.45 -2.68
CA SER A 256 7.54 3.72 -3.12
C SER A 256 8.86 4.52 -2.99
N GLY A 257 8.88 5.55 -2.15
CA GLY A 257 10.03 6.45 -1.95
C GLY A 257 10.17 7.54 -3.01
N ASN A 258 9.10 7.87 -3.74
CA ASN A 258 9.07 8.90 -4.79
C ASN A 258 10.19 8.79 -5.87
N THR A 259 10.71 7.58 -6.12
CA THR A 259 11.95 7.41 -6.89
C THR A 259 11.76 7.68 -8.40
N THR A 260 12.31 8.81 -8.87
CA THR A 260 12.24 9.32 -10.26
C THR A 260 12.61 8.34 -11.38
N GLU A 261 13.25 7.22 -11.03
CA GLU A 261 13.59 6.06 -11.84
C GLU A 261 12.47 5.67 -12.83
N ALA A 262 11.20 5.72 -12.39
CA ALA A 262 10.03 5.51 -13.25
C ALA A 262 9.08 6.72 -13.35
N GLY A 263 9.57 7.92 -13.03
CA GLY A 263 8.75 9.13 -12.86
C GLY A 263 8.11 9.74 -14.11
N ASN A 264 8.20 9.10 -15.29
CA ASN A 264 7.47 9.55 -16.49
C ASN A 264 6.06 8.92 -16.47
N VAL A 265 5.08 9.68 -15.98
CA VAL A 265 3.68 9.25 -15.87
C VAL A 265 2.92 9.64 -17.14
N THR A 266 2.15 8.71 -17.72
CA THR A 266 1.20 9.03 -18.81
C THR A 266 -0.16 9.31 -18.20
N ALA A 267 -0.37 10.56 -17.77
CA ALA A 267 -1.40 10.94 -16.81
C ALA A 267 -2.85 10.76 -17.30
N ASN A 268 -3.10 10.92 -18.61
CA ASN A 268 -4.43 10.78 -19.22
C ASN A 268 -4.71 9.39 -19.81
N VAL A 269 -3.85 8.40 -19.54
CA VAL A 269 -4.05 6.99 -19.89
C VAL A 269 -4.23 6.21 -18.60
N VAL A 270 -5.49 5.94 -18.24
CA VAL A 270 -5.82 4.93 -17.22
C VAL A 270 -5.92 3.58 -17.92
N LEU A 271 -5.13 2.61 -17.44
CA LEU A 271 -5.07 1.25 -17.96
C LEU A 271 -6.26 0.43 -17.43
N TRP A 272 -6.53 0.49 -16.13
CA TRP A 272 -7.61 -0.22 -15.44
C TRP A 272 -7.81 0.38 -14.02
N PRO A 273 -8.98 0.17 -13.40
CA PRO A 273 -9.20 0.46 -11.98
C PRO A 273 -8.54 -0.62 -11.09
N LYS A 274 -8.40 -0.34 -9.78
CA LYS A 274 -8.03 -1.32 -8.75
C LYS A 274 -9.24 -1.54 -7.83
N VAL A 275 -10.34 -2.07 -8.36
CA VAL A 275 -11.55 -2.37 -7.58
C VAL A 275 -11.21 -3.41 -6.50
N PHE A 276 -11.49 -3.07 -5.25
CA PHE A 276 -11.34 -3.98 -4.11
C PHE A 276 -12.58 -4.87 -3.97
N VAL A 277 -12.37 -6.14 -3.59
CA VAL A 277 -13.45 -7.08 -3.27
C VAL A 277 -13.40 -7.36 -1.77
N LEU A 278 -14.31 -6.78 -0.98
CA LEU A 278 -14.42 -7.10 0.45
C LEU A 278 -14.91 -8.54 0.57
N ALA A 279 -14.08 -9.44 1.12
CA ALA A 279 -14.28 -10.88 1.00
C ALA A 279 -14.04 -11.64 2.31
N MET A 280 -14.77 -12.74 2.48
CA MET A 280 -14.59 -13.69 3.59
C MET A 280 -14.56 -15.13 3.11
N ASN A 281 -13.99 -16.03 3.92
CA ASN A 281 -14.12 -17.46 3.72
C ASN A 281 -15.59 -17.90 3.92
N GLN A 282 -16.11 -18.73 3.01
CA GLN A 282 -17.50 -19.21 3.03
C GLN A 282 -17.84 -19.95 4.33
N GLU A 283 -17.08 -20.99 4.71
CA GLU A 283 -17.37 -21.79 5.90
C GLU A 283 -17.25 -20.95 7.18
N ARG A 284 -16.32 -19.98 7.22
CA ARG A 284 -16.14 -19.06 8.34
C ARG A 284 -17.32 -18.10 8.49
N PHE A 285 -17.84 -17.57 7.38
CA PHE A 285 -19.00 -16.70 7.37
C PHE A 285 -20.29 -17.47 7.73
N ASP A 286 -20.47 -18.68 7.20
CA ASP A 286 -21.60 -19.57 7.51
C ASP A 286 -21.60 -20.07 8.97
N ALA A 287 -20.43 -20.09 9.62
CA ALA A 287 -20.29 -20.41 11.04
C ALA A 287 -20.58 -19.24 11.99
N LEU A 288 -20.76 -18.01 11.47
CA LEU A 288 -21.25 -16.88 12.26
C LEU A 288 -22.73 -17.03 12.57
N THR A 289 -23.19 -16.50 13.71
CA THR A 289 -24.63 -16.36 13.97
C THR A 289 -25.26 -15.37 12.98
N ASP A 290 -26.56 -15.50 12.70
CA ASP A 290 -27.31 -14.59 11.82
C ASP A 290 -26.98 -13.11 12.11
N LYS A 291 -27.00 -12.73 13.39
CA LYS A 291 -26.70 -11.35 13.83
C LYS A 291 -25.24 -10.92 13.58
N GLN A 292 -24.29 -11.84 13.67
CA GLN A 292 -22.89 -11.56 13.32
C GLN A 292 -22.70 -11.46 11.81
N GLN A 293 -23.41 -12.26 11.01
CA GLN A 293 -23.43 -12.09 9.55
C GLN A 293 -24.05 -10.74 9.17
N ASP A 294 -25.12 -10.32 9.84
CA ASP A 294 -25.76 -9.03 9.60
C ASP A 294 -24.81 -7.87 9.90
N TRP A 295 -24.08 -7.88 11.02
CA TRP A 295 -23.04 -6.88 11.30
C TRP A 295 -21.92 -6.85 10.24
N VAL A 296 -21.51 -8.00 9.72
CA VAL A 296 -20.51 -8.09 8.64
C VAL A 296 -21.06 -7.48 7.34
N ARG A 297 -22.32 -7.73 7.00
CA ARG A 297 -22.98 -7.15 5.82
C ARG A 297 -23.19 -5.63 5.98
N GLU A 298 -23.65 -5.17 7.14
CA GLU A 298 -23.81 -3.74 7.45
C GLU A 298 -22.47 -2.99 7.38
N ALA A 299 -21.37 -3.60 7.87
CA ALA A 299 -20.03 -3.04 7.73
C ALA A 299 -19.57 -2.97 6.26
N ALA A 300 -19.87 -3.99 5.46
CA ALA A 300 -19.53 -4.04 4.03
C ALA A 300 -20.30 -3.00 3.21
N ASP A 301 -21.63 -2.93 3.35
CA ASP A 301 -22.47 -1.91 2.71
C ASP A 301 -21.99 -0.51 3.10
N LYS A 302 -21.70 -0.29 4.40
CA LYS A 302 -21.20 1.02 4.83
C LYS A 302 -19.83 1.36 4.23
N ALA A 303 -18.94 0.37 4.10
CA ALA A 303 -17.63 0.53 3.47
C ALA A 303 -17.73 0.85 1.96
N MET A 304 -18.62 0.17 1.24
CA MET A 304 -18.93 0.47 -0.15
C MET A 304 -19.44 1.91 -0.28
N GLN A 305 -20.43 2.31 0.53
CA GLN A 305 -20.96 3.67 0.55
C GLN A 305 -19.87 4.72 0.83
N VAL A 306 -19.00 4.49 1.82
CA VAL A 306 -17.89 5.42 2.12
C VAL A 306 -16.94 5.53 0.91
N SER A 307 -16.59 4.42 0.25
CA SER A 307 -15.80 4.47 -1.00
C SER A 307 -16.52 5.17 -2.17
N VAL A 308 -17.86 5.17 -2.18
CA VAL A 308 -18.64 5.86 -3.20
C VAL A 308 -18.79 7.35 -2.92
N ASP A 309 -18.90 7.75 -1.66
CA ASP A 309 -19.05 9.14 -1.23
C ASP A 309 -17.70 9.88 -1.15
N ALA A 310 -16.58 9.18 -0.93
CA ALA A 310 -15.24 9.76 -0.75
C ALA A 310 -14.74 10.57 -1.97
N SER A 311 -13.88 11.57 -1.72
CA SER A 311 -13.28 12.38 -2.78
C SER A 311 -11.93 11.82 -3.21
N TYR A 312 -11.84 11.33 -4.44
CA TYR A 312 -10.59 10.85 -5.01
C TYR A 312 -9.92 11.97 -5.81
N ASP A 313 -9.01 12.71 -5.18
CA ASP A 313 -8.18 13.70 -5.88
C ASP A 313 -6.70 13.33 -5.84
N GLU A 314 -6.17 12.95 -7.00
CA GLU A 314 -4.76 12.62 -7.18
C GLU A 314 -3.90 13.88 -7.43
N THR A 315 -4.52 15.06 -7.54
CA THR A 315 -3.86 16.32 -7.88
C THR A 315 -2.79 16.70 -6.87
N THR A 316 -3.10 16.70 -5.57
CA THR A 316 -2.15 17.09 -4.51
C THR A 316 -0.90 16.20 -4.52
N ILE A 317 -1.08 14.88 -4.60
CA ILE A 317 0.02 13.91 -4.65
C ILE A 317 0.81 14.08 -5.97
N ALA A 318 0.14 14.27 -7.10
CA ALA A 318 0.81 14.50 -8.38
C ALA A 318 1.61 15.82 -8.42
N GLN A 319 1.15 16.87 -7.76
CA GLN A 319 1.87 18.13 -7.62
C GLN A 319 3.12 17.97 -6.74
N HIS A 320 3.02 17.25 -5.63
CA HIS A 320 4.17 16.90 -4.78
C HIS A 320 5.24 16.12 -5.58
N LEU A 321 4.84 15.05 -6.26
CA LEU A 321 5.68 14.25 -7.14
C LEU A 321 6.33 15.07 -8.27
N CYS A 322 5.58 15.99 -8.86
CA CYS A 322 6.06 16.94 -9.86
C CYS A 322 7.20 17.81 -9.32
N GLY A 323 7.04 18.34 -8.10
CA GLY A 323 8.09 19.06 -7.37
C GLY A 323 9.37 18.23 -7.21
N GLN A 324 9.23 16.96 -6.84
CA GLN A 324 10.33 16.00 -6.65
C GLN A 324 11.00 15.52 -7.95
N GLY A 325 10.40 15.76 -9.13
CA GLY A 325 11.02 15.49 -10.43
C GLY A 325 10.21 14.63 -11.39
N ALA A 326 9.09 14.06 -10.96
CA ALA A 326 8.18 13.32 -11.85
C ALA A 326 7.57 14.25 -12.93
N ARG A 327 7.17 13.66 -14.06
CA ARG A 327 6.52 14.38 -15.18
C ARG A 327 5.26 13.65 -15.58
N PHE A 328 4.18 14.40 -15.72
CA PHE A 328 2.83 13.91 -15.96
C PHE A 328 2.42 14.36 -17.37
N MET A 329 2.80 13.55 -18.35
CA MET A 329 2.58 13.84 -19.76
C MET A 329 1.24 13.29 -20.24
N ALA A 330 0.65 13.97 -21.22
CA ALA A 330 -0.59 13.55 -21.86
C ALA A 330 -0.31 12.90 -23.22
N ALA A 331 -0.87 11.71 -23.46
CA ALA A 331 -0.98 11.14 -24.78
C ALA A 331 -1.97 11.95 -25.63
N SER A 332 -1.68 12.11 -26.93
CA SER A 332 -2.60 12.76 -27.88
C SER A 332 -3.86 11.91 -28.13
N SER A 333 -4.90 12.51 -28.72
CA SER A 333 -6.12 11.81 -29.14
C SER A 333 -5.82 10.60 -30.03
N ASP A 334 -4.87 10.78 -30.95
CA ASP A 334 -4.52 9.80 -31.97
C ASP A 334 -3.72 8.65 -31.37
N GLN A 335 -2.83 8.96 -30.41
CA GLN A 335 -2.14 7.95 -29.62
C GLN A 335 -3.10 7.15 -28.73
N ILE A 336 -4.06 7.80 -28.05
CA ILE A 336 -5.11 7.12 -27.28
C ILE A 336 -5.96 6.21 -28.16
N ALA A 337 -6.32 6.66 -29.37
CA ALA A 337 -7.04 5.84 -30.35
C ALA A 337 -6.19 4.65 -30.84
N ALA A 338 -4.89 4.84 -31.03
CA ALA A 338 -3.96 3.78 -31.40
C ALA A 338 -3.75 2.74 -30.28
N LEU A 339 -3.62 3.17 -29.02
CA LEU A 339 -3.59 2.29 -27.84
C LEU A 339 -4.88 1.46 -27.73
N ARG A 340 -6.06 2.10 -27.83
CA ARG A 340 -7.36 1.38 -27.83
C ARG A 340 -7.47 0.38 -28.98
N THR A 341 -7.01 0.74 -30.18
CA THR A 341 -6.97 -0.16 -31.35
C THR A 341 -6.07 -1.37 -31.10
N ARG A 342 -4.93 -1.18 -30.45
CA ARG A 342 -4.04 -2.28 -30.04
C ARG A 342 -4.70 -3.20 -29.01
N LEU A 343 -5.44 -2.64 -28.05
CA LEU A 343 -6.07 -3.39 -26.96
C LEU A 343 -7.37 -4.11 -27.35
N GLN A 344 -7.97 -3.78 -28.50
CA GLN A 344 -9.23 -4.39 -28.97
C GLN A 344 -9.25 -5.93 -28.92
N PRO A 345 -8.19 -6.69 -29.29
CA PRO A 345 -8.20 -8.16 -29.21
C PRO A 345 -8.36 -8.70 -27.78
N VAL A 346 -7.99 -7.94 -26.74
CA VAL A 346 -8.23 -8.32 -25.34
C VAL A 346 -9.70 -8.14 -25.00
N LEU A 347 -10.31 -7.04 -25.44
CA LEU A 347 -11.74 -6.80 -25.27
C LEU A 347 -12.57 -7.84 -26.04
N ASP A 348 -12.17 -8.20 -27.25
CA ASP A 348 -12.81 -9.26 -28.06
C ASP A 348 -12.69 -10.63 -27.37
N GLY A 349 -11.54 -10.93 -26.77
CA GLY A 349 -11.32 -12.15 -25.99
C GLY A 349 -12.19 -12.23 -24.73
N LEU A 350 -12.34 -11.11 -24.00
CA LEU A 350 -13.27 -11.00 -22.87
C LEU A 350 -14.73 -11.11 -23.32
N ALA A 351 -15.09 -10.51 -24.47
CA ALA A 351 -16.44 -10.55 -25.02
C ALA A 351 -16.85 -11.94 -25.54
N ALA A 352 -15.89 -12.79 -25.91
CA ALA A 352 -16.12 -14.16 -26.37
C ALA A 352 -16.41 -15.16 -25.24
N ASP A 353 -15.99 -14.86 -24.00
CA ASP A 353 -16.34 -15.64 -22.82
C ASP A 353 -17.79 -15.31 -22.37
N PRO A 354 -18.70 -16.30 -22.21
CA PRO A 354 -20.11 -16.00 -21.92
C PRO A 354 -20.37 -15.21 -20.62
N VAL A 355 -19.56 -15.44 -19.59
CA VAL A 355 -19.67 -14.75 -18.30
C VAL A 355 -19.06 -13.34 -18.41
N SER A 356 -17.79 -13.28 -18.80
CA SER A 356 -17.04 -12.02 -18.90
C SER A 356 -17.67 -11.07 -19.93
N GLY A 357 -18.19 -11.58 -21.05
CA GLY A 357 -18.78 -10.79 -22.11
C GLY A 357 -20.13 -10.16 -21.75
N ALA A 358 -20.94 -10.84 -20.93
CA ALA A 358 -22.17 -10.26 -20.39
C ALA A 358 -21.86 -9.10 -19.44
N LEU A 359 -20.93 -9.32 -18.49
CA LEU A 359 -20.47 -8.33 -17.53
C LEU A 359 -19.77 -7.14 -18.22
N LEU A 360 -18.88 -7.42 -19.18
CA LEU A 360 -18.15 -6.41 -19.94
C LEU A 360 -19.09 -5.46 -20.67
N LYS A 361 -20.20 -5.96 -21.24
CA LYS A 361 -21.19 -5.11 -21.91
C LYS A 361 -21.85 -4.10 -20.95
N GLU A 362 -22.11 -4.50 -19.71
CA GLU A 362 -22.67 -3.61 -18.68
C GLU A 362 -21.62 -2.60 -18.20
N ILE A 363 -20.39 -3.04 -17.96
CA ILE A 363 -19.24 -2.20 -17.60
C ILE A 363 -18.93 -1.16 -18.70
N GLN A 364 -18.99 -1.56 -19.98
CA GLN A 364 -18.84 -0.65 -21.13
C GLN A 364 -19.98 0.36 -21.23
N ALA A 365 -21.21 -0.01 -20.86
CA ALA A 365 -22.33 0.93 -20.83
C ALA A 365 -22.16 1.98 -19.71
N ILE A 366 -21.62 1.58 -18.55
CA ILE A 366 -21.23 2.51 -17.48
C ILE A 366 -20.11 3.44 -17.98
N ALA A 367 -19.02 2.89 -18.51
CA ALA A 367 -17.90 3.68 -19.04
C ALA A 367 -18.31 4.67 -20.15
N ALA A 368 -19.28 4.31 -21.00
CA ALA A 368 -19.81 5.20 -22.04
C ALA A 368 -20.53 6.44 -21.48
N ASN A 369 -21.13 6.35 -20.28
CA ASN A 369 -21.74 7.50 -19.59
C ASN A 369 -20.69 8.39 -18.88
N HIS A 370 -19.49 7.87 -18.65
CA HIS A 370 -18.37 8.56 -18.00
C HIS A 370 -17.10 8.57 -18.89
N PRO A 371 -17.19 9.10 -20.13
CA PRO A 371 -16.20 8.85 -21.19
C PRO A 371 -14.87 9.62 -21.05
N ARG A 372 -14.75 10.48 -20.02
CA ARG A 372 -13.53 11.24 -19.74
C ARG A 372 -12.74 10.51 -18.66
N PRO A 373 -11.43 10.25 -18.85
CA PRO A 373 -10.61 9.72 -17.79
C PRO A 373 -10.37 10.81 -16.72
N ASP A 374 -10.15 10.40 -15.48
CA ASP A 374 -9.65 11.31 -14.46
C ASP A 374 -8.15 11.54 -14.64
N VAL A 375 -7.74 12.81 -14.54
CA VAL A 375 -6.38 13.27 -14.82
C VAL A 375 -5.96 14.28 -13.75
N PRO A 376 -4.86 14.05 -13.00
CA PRO A 376 -4.41 14.99 -11.97
C PRO A 376 -3.96 16.33 -12.58
N THR A 377 -4.21 17.43 -11.87
CA THR A 377 -3.82 18.77 -12.34
C THR A 377 -2.42 19.15 -11.89
N VAL A 378 -1.41 19.03 -12.76
CA VAL A 378 -0.03 19.46 -12.45
C VAL A 378 0.38 20.79 -13.12
N PRO A 379 1.36 21.52 -12.55
CA PRO A 379 2.04 22.64 -13.20
C PRO A 379 2.49 22.36 -14.65
N LYS A 380 2.46 23.40 -15.50
CA LYS A 380 2.71 23.28 -16.94
C LYS A 380 4.13 22.79 -17.30
N ASP A 381 5.12 23.07 -16.47
CA ASP A 381 6.49 22.59 -16.61
C ASP A 381 6.61 21.08 -16.34
N CYS A 382 5.72 20.52 -15.51
CA CYS A 382 5.63 19.08 -15.26
C CYS A 382 4.85 18.31 -16.34
N GLN A 383 4.16 19.00 -17.25
CA GLN A 383 3.45 18.39 -18.39
C GLN A 383 4.36 18.11 -19.60
N GLN A 384 5.65 18.47 -19.50
CA GLN A 384 6.61 18.44 -20.61
C GLN A 384 7.99 17.96 -20.17
N GLY A 385 8.87 17.72 -21.14
CA GLY A 385 10.24 17.25 -20.90
C GLY A 385 10.29 15.76 -20.58
N LYS A 386 11.28 15.37 -19.78
CA LYS A 386 11.44 14.01 -19.25
C LYS A 386 11.48 14.07 -17.73
N ALA A 387 10.97 13.04 -17.08
CA ALA A 387 11.34 12.80 -15.69
C ALA A 387 12.83 12.51 -15.67
N ASP A 388 13.51 13.34 -14.92
CA ASP A 388 14.92 13.25 -14.60
C ASP A 388 14.99 13.12 -13.09
N LYS A 389 16.13 12.67 -12.57
CA LYS A 389 16.53 13.21 -11.28
C LYS A 389 16.79 14.69 -11.55
N LYS A 390 15.74 15.52 -11.34
CA LYS A 390 15.99 16.79 -10.67
C LYS A 390 16.80 16.35 -9.47
N SER A 391 18.10 16.62 -9.51
CA SER A 391 18.85 16.70 -8.27
C SER A 391 17.98 17.61 -7.43
N THR A 392 17.40 17.06 -6.35
CA THR A 392 17.28 17.85 -5.15
C THR A 392 18.69 18.42 -5.03
N GLY A 393 18.83 19.73 -5.31
CA GLY A 393 20.11 20.29 -5.80
C GLY A 393 21.25 19.88 -4.88
N ALA A 394 22.47 19.67 -5.40
CA ALA A 394 23.62 19.33 -4.56
C ALA A 394 23.55 20.14 -3.26
N VAL A 395 23.41 19.45 -2.12
CA VAL A 395 23.14 20.11 -0.83
C VAL A 395 24.21 21.18 -0.69
N PRO A 396 23.85 22.47 -0.57
CA PRO A 396 24.87 23.51 -0.46
C PRO A 396 25.79 23.21 0.73
N ASP A 397 27.09 23.39 0.57
CA ASP A 397 28.01 23.27 1.71
C ASP A 397 27.75 24.39 2.74
N ASP A 398 27.22 25.53 2.26
CA ASP A 398 26.82 26.68 3.05
C ASP A 398 25.65 26.38 4.01
N ILE A 399 25.81 26.78 5.27
CA ILE A 399 24.72 26.86 6.24
C ILE A 399 23.68 27.86 5.73
N ALA A 400 22.39 27.48 5.78
CA ALA A 400 21.33 28.36 5.32
C ALA A 400 21.25 29.66 6.16
N ASP A 401 21.00 30.79 5.51
CA ASP A 401 20.81 32.10 6.15
C ASP A 401 19.51 32.23 7.00
N LEU A 402 18.78 31.12 7.21
CA LEU A 402 17.54 31.07 7.97
C LEU A 402 17.85 31.28 9.47
N PRO A 403 17.34 32.35 10.13
CA PRO A 403 17.83 32.73 11.46
C PRO A 403 17.51 31.72 12.57
N ASP A 404 18.47 31.55 13.49
CA ASP A 404 18.29 30.87 14.78
C ASP A 404 17.05 31.37 15.55
N GLY A 405 16.34 30.45 16.19
CA GLY A 405 15.16 30.72 17.01
C GLY A 405 14.25 29.50 17.16
N GLU A 406 13.26 29.62 18.04
CA GLU A 406 12.15 28.67 18.15
C GLU A 406 10.94 29.23 17.38
N TYR A 407 10.45 28.46 16.41
CA TYR A 407 9.33 28.81 15.54
C TYR A 407 8.20 27.80 15.75
N ARG A 408 6.96 28.25 15.86
CA ARG A 408 5.80 27.40 16.13
C ARG A 408 4.66 27.69 15.18
N VAL A 409 4.03 26.64 14.66
CA VAL A 409 2.77 26.71 13.92
C VAL A 409 1.76 25.77 14.60
N GLU A 410 0.51 26.19 14.65
CA GLU A 410 -0.61 25.35 15.07
C GLU A 410 -1.38 25.02 13.79
N ILE A 411 -1.59 23.75 13.52
CA ILE A 411 -2.35 23.26 12.37
C ILE A 411 -3.54 22.52 12.95
N THR A 412 -4.76 23.04 12.77
CA THR A 412 -6.00 22.39 13.20
C THR A 412 -6.63 21.56 12.07
N THR A 413 -7.55 20.67 12.44
CA THR A 413 -8.34 19.90 11.48
C THR A 413 -9.23 20.78 10.60
N ASP A 414 -9.65 21.95 11.11
CA ASP A 414 -10.36 22.98 10.33
C ASP A 414 -9.44 23.67 9.32
N ASP A 415 -8.16 23.91 9.66
CA ASP A 415 -7.17 24.50 8.72
C ASP A 415 -6.84 23.54 7.58
N LEU A 416 -6.68 22.24 7.90
CA LEU A 416 -6.55 21.18 6.90
C LEU A 416 -7.77 21.14 5.98
N ALA A 417 -8.98 21.11 6.55
CA ALA A 417 -10.23 21.10 5.77
C ALA A 417 -10.37 22.36 4.89
N ALA A 418 -9.97 23.54 5.39
CA ALA A 418 -9.95 24.78 4.62
C ALA A 418 -8.95 24.76 3.45
N ALA A 419 -7.83 24.05 3.61
CA ALA A 419 -6.86 23.78 2.55
C ALA A 419 -7.29 22.68 1.56
N GLY A 420 -8.44 22.01 1.79
CA GLY A 420 -8.89 20.88 0.99
C GLY A 420 -8.14 19.58 1.29
N LEU A 421 -7.55 19.48 2.48
CA LEU A 421 -6.87 18.31 3.02
C LEU A 421 -7.71 17.69 4.14
N ASP A 422 -7.50 16.41 4.42
CA ASP A 422 -7.93 15.79 5.66
C ASP A 422 -6.73 15.60 6.61
N ASN A 423 -7.00 15.07 7.80
CA ASN A 423 -6.00 14.79 8.82
C ASN A 423 -5.53 13.33 8.81
N SER A 424 -5.65 12.68 7.66
CA SER A 424 -5.22 11.31 7.36
C SER A 424 -3.78 11.03 7.79
N ASP A 425 -2.87 11.90 7.38
CA ASP A 425 -1.43 11.85 7.69
C ASP A 425 -1.11 12.27 9.14
N GLY A 426 -2.12 12.64 9.94
CA GLY A 426 -1.95 13.20 11.28
C GLY A 426 -1.08 14.46 11.26
N LYS A 427 -1.49 15.49 10.50
CA LYS A 427 -0.79 16.78 10.35
C LYS A 427 -1.30 17.85 11.33
N SER A 428 -2.53 17.68 11.77
CA SER A 428 -2.93 17.79 13.17
C SER A 428 -1.81 18.09 14.18
N GLY A 429 -1.72 19.29 14.78
CA GLY A 429 -0.80 19.49 15.91
C GLY A 429 -0.23 20.90 16.10
N THR A 430 0.38 21.10 17.27
CA THR A 430 1.32 22.19 17.54
C THR A 430 2.73 21.76 17.12
N TRP A 431 3.17 22.18 15.94
CA TRP A 431 4.53 21.91 15.44
C TRP A 431 5.50 22.97 15.94
N THR A 432 6.68 22.55 16.40
CA THR A 432 7.77 23.44 16.83
C THR A 432 9.05 23.10 16.08
N LEU A 433 9.56 24.08 15.33
CA LEU A 433 10.82 24.04 14.60
C LEU A 433 11.85 24.88 15.38
N THR A 434 12.86 24.21 15.94
CA THR A 434 13.98 24.85 16.63
C THR A 434 15.16 24.91 15.67
N ILE A 435 15.73 26.11 15.49
CA ILE A 435 16.89 26.35 14.62
C ILE A 435 18.05 26.89 15.47
N HIS A 436 19.22 26.27 15.36
CA HIS A 436 20.43 26.73 16.04
C HIS A 436 21.69 26.43 15.23
N GLU A 437 22.55 27.41 14.96
CA GLU A 437 23.85 27.26 14.29
C GLU A 437 23.82 26.40 12.99
N GLY A 438 22.71 26.44 12.25
CA GLY A 438 22.56 25.67 11.01
C GLY A 438 22.18 24.19 11.19
N THR A 439 21.74 23.78 12.37
CA THR A 439 20.96 22.56 12.60
C THR A 439 19.48 22.90 12.81
N TYR A 440 18.62 21.88 12.69
CA TYR A 440 17.22 21.97 13.05
C TYR A 440 16.76 20.76 13.88
N GLU A 441 15.70 20.98 14.63
CA GLU A 441 14.92 19.96 15.33
C GLU A 441 13.43 20.28 15.13
N VAL A 442 12.63 19.28 14.74
CA VAL A 442 11.17 19.38 14.63
C VAL A 442 10.55 18.50 15.71
N ARG A 443 9.72 19.11 16.55
CA ARG A 443 8.80 18.43 17.47
C ARG A 443 7.37 18.69 17.04
N CYS A 444 6.47 17.81 17.45
CA CYS A 444 5.06 18.10 17.45
C CYS A 444 4.40 17.65 18.75
N ARG A 445 3.46 18.45 19.22
CA ARG A 445 2.55 18.09 20.31
C ARG A 445 1.12 18.07 19.77
N PRO A 446 0.36 16.98 19.94
CA PRO A 446 -1.06 16.91 19.59
C PRO A 446 -1.91 18.05 20.17
N LEU A 447 -3.02 18.37 19.49
CA LEU A 447 -3.99 19.36 19.98
C LEU A 447 -4.90 18.79 21.08
N ASP A 448 -5.30 17.51 20.97
CA ASP A 448 -6.21 16.83 21.90
C ASP A 448 -5.59 15.58 22.58
N ASP A 449 -6.03 15.31 23.81
CA ASP A 449 -5.64 14.17 24.66
C ASP A 449 -6.80 13.15 24.78
N PRO A 450 -6.59 11.83 24.53
CA PRO A 450 -5.36 11.15 24.18
C PRO A 450 -5.29 10.74 22.70
N GLY A 451 -4.50 11.44 21.90
CA GLY A 451 -3.91 10.84 20.69
C GLY A 451 -4.72 10.94 19.39
N ILE A 452 -5.19 12.14 19.07
CA ILE A 452 -5.43 12.57 17.69
C ILE A 452 -4.85 14.00 17.69
N ASP A 453 -3.57 14.23 17.38
CA ASP A 453 -2.81 13.80 16.22
C ASP A 453 -1.34 14.30 16.29
N CYS A 454 -0.40 13.59 15.68
CA CYS A 454 0.79 14.13 14.98
C CYS A 454 1.59 12.96 14.38
N GLY A 455 0.97 12.21 13.45
CA GLY A 455 1.44 10.90 13.00
C GLY A 455 1.37 9.79 14.07
N HIS A 456 0.40 9.85 14.99
CA HIS A 456 0.21 8.93 16.14
C HIS A 456 1.30 8.94 17.23
N SER A 457 2.17 9.96 17.30
CA SER A 457 3.05 10.14 18.47
C SER A 457 2.25 10.52 19.72
N VAL A 458 2.64 9.95 20.87
CA VAL A 458 2.20 10.33 22.22
C VAL A 458 3.34 10.92 23.07
N GLU A 459 4.52 11.11 22.47
CA GLU A 459 5.73 11.60 23.17
C GLU A 459 6.24 12.91 22.53
N ASP A 460 6.67 13.85 23.37
CA ASP A 460 7.14 15.21 23.02
C ASP A 460 8.59 15.20 22.47
N ASP A 461 9.04 14.07 21.94
CA ASP A 461 10.40 13.85 21.44
C ASP A 461 10.57 14.37 19.98
N PRO A 462 11.80 14.64 19.53
CA PRO A 462 12.06 15.08 18.16
C PRO A 462 11.58 14.07 17.12
N LEU A 463 10.66 14.49 16.25
CA LEU A 463 10.18 13.70 15.11
C LEU A 463 11.19 13.70 13.96
N ASP A 464 11.92 14.81 13.79
CA ASP A 464 13.00 14.94 12.82
C ASP A 464 14.08 15.88 13.35
N ALA A 465 15.33 15.66 12.93
CA ALA A 465 16.46 16.52 13.25
C ALA A 465 17.55 16.39 12.18
N GLY A 466 18.33 17.46 11.98
CA GLY A 466 19.41 17.44 11.01
C GLY A 466 20.00 18.82 10.73
N TYR A 467 20.37 19.03 9.47
CA TYR A 467 21.11 20.20 9.02
C TYR A 467 20.30 21.10 8.08
N LEU A 468 20.48 22.40 8.21
CA LEU A 468 19.96 23.41 7.29
C LEU A 468 21.05 23.89 6.35
N ARG A 469 20.83 23.76 5.04
CA ARG A 469 21.80 24.12 4.00
C ARG A 469 21.16 24.93 2.89
N GLY A 470 21.77 26.04 2.48
CA GLY A 470 21.09 27.00 1.61
C GLY A 470 21.89 28.27 1.40
N THR A 471 21.39 29.13 0.50
CA THR A 471 21.95 30.48 0.29
C THR A 471 20.82 31.47 0.05
N GLY A 472 20.92 32.65 0.64
CA GLY A 472 19.87 33.68 0.58
C GLY A 472 18.54 33.14 1.12
N ASN A 473 17.47 33.35 0.37
CA ASN A 473 16.12 32.94 0.77
C ASN A 473 15.79 31.46 0.45
N THR A 474 16.79 30.60 0.29
CA THR A 474 16.62 29.14 0.08
C THR A 474 17.12 28.36 1.29
N VAL A 475 16.41 27.31 1.66
CA VAL A 475 16.77 26.40 2.75
C VAL A 475 16.51 24.95 2.35
N THR A 476 17.45 24.06 2.65
CA THR A 476 17.31 22.61 2.49
C THR A 476 17.41 21.96 3.85
N PHE A 477 16.35 21.23 4.22
CA PHE A 477 16.32 20.34 5.37
C PHE A 477 16.98 19.02 4.98
N VAL A 478 18.01 18.65 5.73
CA VAL A 478 18.81 17.44 5.52
C VAL A 478 18.77 16.62 6.80
N HIS A 479 17.89 15.63 6.85
CA HIS A 479 17.76 14.69 7.96
C HIS A 479 19.09 14.01 8.31
N ASP A 480 19.38 13.91 9.60
CA ASP A 480 20.51 13.19 10.17
C ASP A 480 19.99 12.03 11.06
N PRO A 481 19.99 10.77 10.55
CA PRO A 481 19.46 9.64 11.29
C PRO A 481 20.32 9.26 12.50
N GLU A 482 21.61 9.62 12.53
CA GLU A 482 22.47 9.42 13.71
C GLU A 482 22.12 10.43 14.81
N LEU A 483 21.81 11.69 14.43
CA LEU A 483 21.33 12.70 15.36
C LEU A 483 19.95 12.34 15.93
N VAL A 484 19.00 11.92 15.09
CA VAL A 484 17.66 11.47 15.54
C VAL A 484 17.80 10.24 16.46
N SER A 485 18.66 9.26 16.12
CA SER A 485 18.99 8.11 16.98
C SER A 485 19.51 8.51 18.35
N LYS A 486 20.37 9.53 18.41
CA LYS A 486 20.92 10.06 19.66
C LYS A 486 19.90 10.83 20.49
N LEU A 487 18.96 11.53 19.86
CA LEU A 487 17.96 12.38 20.54
C LEU A 487 16.77 11.56 21.08
N THR A 488 16.32 10.56 20.32
CA THR A 488 15.09 9.78 20.61
C THR A 488 15.36 8.35 21.12
N GLY A 489 16.58 7.84 20.94
CA GLY A 489 16.91 6.44 21.23
C GLY A 489 16.46 5.43 20.16
N CYS A 490 15.90 5.89 19.03
CA CYS A 490 15.56 5.03 17.89
C CYS A 490 16.80 4.33 17.31
N LYS A 491 16.58 3.20 16.62
CA LYS A 491 17.63 2.31 16.12
C LYS A 491 17.97 2.55 14.66
N LEU A 492 19.25 2.34 14.36
CA LEU A 492 19.78 2.25 13.01
C LEU A 492 19.94 0.78 12.58
N PRO A 493 19.82 0.45 11.28
CA PRO A 493 19.57 1.37 10.17
C PRO A 493 18.13 1.87 10.10
N VAL A 494 17.93 3.02 9.44
CA VAL A 494 16.62 3.51 9.02
C VAL A 494 15.85 2.41 8.28
N SER A 495 14.62 2.10 8.71
CA SER A 495 13.80 1.02 8.16
C SER A 495 12.32 1.17 8.53
N GLU A 496 11.50 1.62 7.59
CA GLU A 496 10.03 1.78 7.74
C GLU A 496 9.27 0.57 8.29
N THR A 497 9.89 -0.62 8.26
CA THR A 497 9.32 -1.90 8.71
C THR A 497 9.64 -2.27 10.16
N LEU A 498 10.53 -1.52 10.84
CA LEU A 498 10.91 -1.80 12.23
C LEU A 498 10.15 -0.87 13.19
N PRO A 499 9.58 -1.38 14.31
CA PRO A 499 8.76 -0.56 15.21
C PRO A 499 9.54 0.47 16.04
N ASP A 500 10.88 0.46 15.99
CA ASP A 500 11.76 1.28 16.82
C ASP A 500 12.92 1.94 16.04
N HIS A 501 12.69 2.28 14.76
CA HIS A 501 13.68 2.93 13.88
C HIS A 501 13.51 4.45 13.76
N CYS A 502 14.51 5.12 13.19
CA CYS A 502 14.60 6.59 13.14
C CYS A 502 13.83 7.32 12.03
N GLY A 503 12.84 6.68 11.41
CA GLY A 503 12.07 7.23 10.29
C GLY A 503 12.87 7.34 8.96
N PRO A 504 12.22 7.22 7.79
CA PRO A 504 12.82 7.60 6.51
C PRO A 504 12.82 9.12 6.34
N GLY A 505 13.88 9.80 6.79
CA GLY A 505 13.99 11.24 6.63
C GLY A 505 13.96 11.70 5.17
N GLY A 506 12.98 12.53 4.83
CA GLY A 506 12.88 13.20 3.55
C GLY A 506 13.90 14.33 3.40
N ARG A 507 14.18 14.74 2.15
CA ARG A 507 14.99 15.93 1.86
C ARG A 507 14.14 17.00 1.17
N ALA A 508 13.81 18.06 1.89
CA ALA A 508 13.01 19.17 1.37
C ALA A 508 13.90 20.39 1.08
N THR A 509 13.76 21.01 -0.10
CA THR A 509 14.37 22.32 -0.41
C THR A 509 13.25 23.33 -0.65
N LEU A 510 13.17 24.35 0.19
CA LEU A 510 12.09 25.34 0.26
C LEU A 510 12.67 26.76 0.06
N THR A 511 11.85 27.71 -0.35
CA THR A 511 12.15 29.14 -0.17
C THR A 511 11.52 29.65 1.11
N TRP A 512 12.18 30.57 1.81
CA TRP A 512 11.70 31.13 3.06
C TRP A 512 11.60 32.66 3.00
N GLU A 513 10.72 33.24 3.81
CA GLU A 513 10.60 34.69 4.02
C GLU A 513 10.28 34.96 5.50
N ILE A 514 10.86 36.01 6.09
CA ILE A 514 10.51 36.48 7.43
C ILE A 514 9.91 37.89 7.36
N LYS A 515 8.76 38.08 8.01
CA LYS A 515 8.04 39.35 8.17
C LYS A 515 7.69 39.58 9.64
N GLY A 516 8.51 40.37 10.33
CA GLY A 516 8.40 40.50 11.79
C GLY A 516 8.74 39.17 12.45
N ASP A 517 7.86 38.68 13.32
CA ASP A 517 8.00 37.38 13.97
C ASP A 517 7.45 36.22 13.13
N SER A 518 6.91 36.48 11.94
CA SER A 518 6.36 35.44 11.06
C SER A 518 7.40 34.90 10.08
N LEU A 519 7.58 33.57 10.05
CA LEU A 519 8.37 32.82 9.08
C LEU A 519 7.43 32.04 8.15
N THR A 520 7.53 32.27 6.85
CA THR A 520 6.80 31.50 5.83
C THR A 520 7.79 30.63 5.06
N LEU A 521 7.55 29.32 4.98
CA LEU A 521 8.24 28.42 4.05
C LEU A 521 7.31 28.10 2.87
N SER A 522 7.88 27.91 1.68
CA SER A 522 7.10 27.64 0.47
C SER A 522 6.45 26.25 0.49
N GLY A 523 5.12 26.19 0.54
CA GLY A 523 4.36 24.94 0.54
C GLY A 523 3.74 24.58 1.88
N ASP A 524 4.06 25.34 2.94
CA ASP A 524 3.38 25.23 4.23
C ASP A 524 1.97 25.84 4.13
N LEU A 525 1.06 25.33 4.97
CA LEU A 525 -0.33 25.78 5.04
C LEU A 525 -0.46 27.15 5.71
N GLU A 526 0.18 27.28 6.88
CA GLU A 526 0.16 28.46 7.73
C GLU A 526 1.59 28.90 8.06
N PRO A 527 1.84 30.20 8.30
CA PRO A 527 3.16 30.69 8.63
C PRO A 527 3.51 30.41 10.10
N TRP A 528 4.76 30.05 10.34
CA TRP A 528 5.31 29.84 11.67
C TRP A 528 5.47 31.18 12.39
N THR A 529 5.21 31.20 13.69
CA THR A 529 5.44 32.34 14.58
C THR A 529 6.67 32.10 15.44
N LYS A 530 7.60 33.05 15.44
CA LYS A 530 8.77 33.04 16.32
C LYS A 530 8.36 33.30 17.77
N ILE A 531 8.86 32.46 18.66
CA ILE A 531 8.51 32.44 20.09
C ILE A 531 9.72 32.46 21.03
N GLY A 532 10.93 32.27 20.50
CA GLY A 532 12.22 32.33 21.20
C GLY A 532 13.34 32.84 20.29
#